data_AF-A0A6B3NZC5-F1
#
_entry.id   AF-A0A6B3NZC5-F1
#
_cell.length_a   1.000
_cell.length_b   1.000
_cell.length_c   1.000
_cell.angle_alpha   90.00
_cell.angle_beta   90.00
_cell.angle_gamma   90.00
#
_symmetry.space_group_name_H-M   'P 1'
#
loop_
_entity.id
_entity.type
_entity.pdbx_description
1 polymer ?
#
loop_
_entity_poly.entity_id
_entity_poly.type
_entity_poly.pdbx_seq_one_letter_code
_entity_poly.pdbx_strand_id
1 'polypeptide(L)'
;MDKSIDKGDASFVPLLLMCVSVSLFTGVFIEVVTGRAASWVGVWPDYAHMVANLHEPLARLRWIVGDISEVAFYKHELPAIGLLLGAALAHWAHRTGRAWQGFAICYGTGRWPWLVTSSLLGLLLSHALWGWTLSASTWQPTFVAFVSLPAAMVMLFGGGWKVAINGALLGALLVTPASLLLVNYLCYPLDLPVVIGNVGGMAAASVLAFMLCRQFPQLVRSTPPVEVPAAAPAIETTRPDHGVKWTIRRVLADFSEAPFFGNELASLGLLLGVLAAYLLSPAGPAYGSHLVLEMVGGQALASLIGVLVWRRRWIQRGWYPTYIPIVSIVPAAVLTLGGGWAVVLLSASLGALMAPPLAAAISQRLPSHMHGYIGNVLSMAVCTLVIVPFTGWVTSAV
;
A
#
# COMPACT_ATOMS: atom_id res chain seq x y z
N MET A 1 50.78 13.78 11.77
CA MET A 1 50.02 14.82 11.07
C MET A 1 48.75 14.18 10.56
N ASP A 2 47.63 14.76 11.00
CA ASP A 2 46.27 14.22 11.01
C ASP A 2 45.73 13.71 9.66
N LYS A 3 45.04 12.57 9.72
CA LYS A 3 43.97 12.19 8.79
C LYS A 3 42.65 12.24 9.55
N SER A 4 42.12 13.44 9.71
CA SER A 4 40.88 13.74 10.44
C SER A 4 39.99 14.70 9.65
N ILE A 5 39.81 14.48 8.35
CA ILE A 5 38.82 15.24 7.55
C ILE A 5 38.24 14.31 6.50
N ASP A 6 37.21 13.56 6.88
CA ASP A 6 36.04 13.28 6.03
C ASP A 6 34.91 12.65 6.86
N LYS A 7 34.25 13.50 7.65
CA LYS A 7 32.90 13.28 8.18
C LYS A 7 32.08 14.53 7.87
N GLY A 8 31.88 14.78 6.58
CA GLY A 8 31.00 15.85 6.09
C GLY A 8 29.53 15.41 6.12
N ASP A 9 28.78 16.00 7.05
CA ASP A 9 27.38 16.43 6.91
C ASP A 9 26.34 15.44 6.36
N ALA A 10 25.92 14.49 7.21
CA ALA A 10 24.65 13.76 7.06
C ALA A 10 23.56 14.23 8.04
N SER A 11 23.66 15.45 8.60
CA SER A 11 22.79 15.93 9.70
C SER A 11 21.67 16.87 9.26
N PHE A 12 21.75 17.53 8.10
CA PHE A 12 20.81 18.58 7.73
C PHE A 12 19.39 18.07 7.45
N VAL A 13 19.25 17.02 6.64
CA VAL A 13 17.93 16.48 6.25
C VAL A 13 17.17 15.89 7.45
N PRO A 14 17.79 15.10 8.35
CA PRO A 14 17.12 14.62 9.55
C PRO A 14 16.68 15.75 10.50
N LEU A 15 17.52 16.77 10.69
CA LEU A 15 17.19 17.94 11.51
C LEU A 15 16.05 18.76 10.89
N LEU A 16 16.08 19.00 9.58
CA LEU A 16 15.01 19.71 8.87
C LEU A 16 13.68 18.96 9.00
N LEU A 17 13.67 17.64 8.80
CA LEU A 17 12.47 16.81 8.96
C LEU A 17 11.96 16.82 10.40
N MET A 18 12.87 16.76 11.38
CA MET A 18 12.50 16.87 12.80
C MET A 18 11.91 18.24 13.11
N CYS A 19 12.53 19.34 12.64
CA CYS A 19 12.02 20.69 12.82
C CYS A 19 10.64 20.86 12.17
N VAL A 20 10.46 20.42 10.92
CA VAL A 20 9.16 20.47 10.23
C VAL A 20 8.11 19.65 10.97
N SER A 21 8.46 18.45 11.44
CA SER A 21 7.54 17.59 12.19
C SER A 21 7.15 18.20 13.54
N VAL A 22 8.11 18.76 14.27
CA VAL A 22 7.87 19.45 15.54
C VAL A 22 7.04 20.72 15.32
N SER A 23 7.32 21.50 14.28
CA SER A 23 6.55 22.70 13.94
C SER A 23 5.11 22.36 13.54
N LEU A 24 4.91 21.32 12.71
CA LEU A 24 3.57 20.85 12.33
C LEU A 24 2.80 20.31 13.55
N PHE A 25 3.44 19.47 14.37
CA PHE A 25 2.84 18.94 15.59
C PHE A 25 2.47 20.07 16.56
N THR A 26 3.37 21.03 16.79
CA THR A 26 3.14 22.17 17.67
C THR A 26 2.02 23.06 17.14
N GLY A 27 1.98 23.32 15.83
CA GLY A 27 0.89 24.08 15.19
C GLY A 27 -0.46 23.40 15.39
N VAL A 28 -0.56 22.10 15.07
CA VAL A 28 -1.78 21.32 15.27
C VAL A 28 -2.18 21.25 16.75
N PHE A 29 -1.21 21.06 17.65
CA PHE A 29 -1.46 21.03 19.10
C PHE A 29 -2.01 22.37 19.61
N ILE A 30 -1.43 23.50 19.18
CA ILE A 30 -1.93 24.83 19.51
C ILE A 30 -3.35 25.01 18.98
N GLU A 31 -3.63 24.66 17.73
CA GLU A 31 -4.97 24.77 17.13
C GLU A 31 -6.01 23.91 17.91
N VAL A 32 -5.64 22.71 18.35
CA VAL A 32 -6.50 21.83 19.16
C VAL A 32 -6.73 22.40 20.56
N VAL A 33 -5.67 22.78 21.29
CA VAL A 33 -5.77 23.30 22.66
C VAL A 33 -6.48 24.65 22.71
N THR A 34 -6.34 25.48 21.67
CA THR A 34 -7.02 26.78 21.57
C THR A 34 -8.46 26.66 21.07
N GLY A 35 -8.95 25.45 20.77
CA GLY A 35 -10.31 25.21 20.26
C GLY A 35 -10.54 25.68 18.82
N ARG A 36 -9.52 26.24 18.16
CA ARG A 36 -9.59 26.71 16.77
C ARG A 36 -9.66 25.57 15.76
N ALA A 37 -9.21 24.37 16.12
CA ALA A 37 -9.41 23.16 15.32
C ALA A 37 -10.90 22.95 14.96
N ALA A 38 -11.84 23.33 15.83
CA ALA A 38 -13.27 23.24 15.57
C ALA A 38 -13.72 24.09 14.37
N SER A 39 -12.96 25.12 13.99
CA SER A 39 -13.25 25.96 12.82
C SER A 39 -12.89 25.31 11.49
N TRP A 40 -12.06 24.26 11.48
CA TRP A 40 -11.68 23.50 10.28
C TRP A 40 -12.30 22.10 10.23
N VAL A 41 -12.73 21.57 11.38
CA VAL A 41 -13.53 20.34 11.48
C VAL A 41 -14.87 20.57 10.77
N GLY A 42 -15.18 19.74 9.77
CA GLY A 42 -16.34 19.92 8.89
C GLY A 42 -16.16 20.94 7.76
N VAL A 43 -15.00 21.60 7.67
CA VAL A 43 -14.65 22.54 6.59
C VAL A 43 -13.58 21.97 5.66
N TRP A 44 -12.83 20.94 6.10
CA TRP A 44 -11.90 20.24 5.21
C TRP A 44 -12.67 19.65 4.03
N PRO A 45 -12.31 19.98 2.77
CA PRO A 45 -13.11 19.57 1.64
C PRO A 45 -13.11 18.05 1.51
N ASP A 46 -14.31 17.48 1.51
CA ASP A 46 -14.54 16.04 1.50
C ASP A 46 -14.28 15.41 0.13
N TYR A 47 -14.56 14.10 0.01
CA TYR A 47 -14.37 13.38 -1.24
C TYR A 47 -15.20 13.96 -2.39
N ALA A 48 -16.46 14.33 -2.12
CA ALA A 48 -17.37 14.89 -3.14
C ALA A 48 -16.84 16.23 -3.67
N HIS A 49 -16.37 17.10 -2.78
CA HIS A 49 -15.73 18.34 -3.17
C HIS A 49 -14.46 18.09 -4.01
N MET A 50 -13.62 17.13 -3.63
CA MET A 50 -12.42 16.77 -4.40
C MET A 50 -12.78 16.32 -5.82
N VAL A 51 -13.79 15.46 -5.96
CA VAL A 51 -14.27 14.93 -7.25
C VAL A 51 -14.85 16.04 -8.13
N ALA A 52 -15.69 16.91 -7.57
CA ALA A 52 -16.32 18.02 -8.30
C ALA A 52 -15.28 19.01 -8.85
N ASN A 53 -14.15 19.16 -8.16
CA ASN A 53 -13.13 20.17 -8.47
C ASN A 53 -11.86 19.57 -9.08
N LEU A 54 -11.87 18.37 -9.65
CA LEU A 54 -10.69 17.70 -10.24
C LEU A 54 -9.96 18.49 -11.35
N HIS A 55 -10.60 19.52 -11.89
CA HIS A 55 -10.00 20.46 -12.85
C HIS A 55 -9.06 21.46 -12.16
N GLU A 56 -9.25 21.71 -10.87
CA GLU A 56 -8.40 22.60 -10.07
C GLU A 56 -7.08 21.91 -9.69
N PRO A 57 -5.94 22.63 -9.73
CA PRO A 57 -4.63 22.05 -9.41
C PRO A 57 -4.54 21.42 -8.01
N LEU A 58 -5.18 22.03 -7.01
CA LEU A 58 -5.11 21.55 -5.63
C LEU A 58 -5.92 20.27 -5.44
N ALA A 59 -7.15 20.20 -5.95
CA ALA A 59 -7.95 18.98 -5.89
C ALA A 59 -7.29 17.83 -6.67
N ARG A 60 -6.66 18.13 -7.82
CA ARG A 60 -5.87 17.15 -8.57
C ARG A 60 -4.65 16.67 -7.79
N LEU A 61 -3.94 17.56 -7.11
CA LEU A 61 -2.83 17.18 -6.24
C LEU A 61 -3.30 16.28 -5.09
N ARG A 62 -4.41 16.63 -4.43
CA ARG A 62 -5.02 15.81 -3.37
C ARG A 62 -5.41 14.43 -3.90
N TRP A 63 -5.98 14.35 -5.09
CA TRP A 63 -6.28 13.07 -5.75
C TRP A 63 -5.03 12.22 -5.94
N ILE A 64 -3.98 12.78 -6.56
CA ILE A 64 -2.70 12.09 -6.81
C ILE A 64 -2.08 11.61 -5.51
N VAL A 65 -2.06 12.43 -4.47
CA VAL A 65 -1.53 12.02 -3.16
C VAL A 65 -2.43 10.96 -2.55
N GLY A 66 -3.75 11.09 -2.67
CA GLY A 66 -4.74 10.13 -2.20
C GLY A 66 -4.57 8.72 -2.78
N ASP A 67 -4.14 8.59 -4.05
CA ASP A 67 -3.85 7.32 -4.71
C ASP A 67 -2.87 6.44 -3.90
N ILE A 68 -1.92 7.04 -3.19
CA ILE A 68 -0.94 6.30 -2.37
C ILE A 68 -1.64 5.49 -1.26
N SER A 69 -2.76 5.98 -0.74
CA SER A 69 -3.56 5.31 0.28
C SER A 69 -4.69 4.45 -0.29
N GLU A 70 -4.94 4.57 -1.60
CA GLU A 70 -6.08 3.94 -2.28
C GLU A 70 -5.95 2.42 -2.38
N VAL A 71 -4.72 1.89 -2.27
CA VAL A 71 -4.47 0.45 -2.09
C VAL A 71 -5.18 -0.15 -0.88
N ALA A 72 -5.39 0.65 0.17
CA ALA A 72 -6.16 0.27 1.35
C ALA A 72 -7.58 0.85 1.33
N PHE A 73 -8.04 1.35 0.17
CA PHE A 73 -9.36 1.90 -0.11
C PHE A 73 -9.69 3.20 0.62
N TYR A 74 -8.69 3.87 1.22
CA TYR A 74 -8.94 5.11 1.96
C TYR A 74 -9.09 6.33 1.06
N LYS A 75 -8.36 6.38 -0.06
CA LYS A 75 -8.42 7.46 -1.06
C LYS A 75 -8.37 8.87 -0.45
N HIS A 76 -7.35 9.15 0.36
CA HIS A 76 -7.21 10.44 1.04
C HIS A 76 -5.74 10.79 1.27
N GLU A 77 -5.40 12.08 1.21
CA GLU A 77 -4.00 12.55 1.30
C GLU A 77 -3.36 12.33 2.68
N LEU A 78 -4.13 12.46 3.77
CA LEU A 78 -3.61 12.27 5.13
C LEU A 78 -3.11 10.85 5.42
N PRO A 79 -3.87 9.76 5.14
CA PRO A 79 -3.32 8.41 5.26
C PRO A 79 -2.14 8.17 4.33
N ALA A 80 -2.13 8.75 3.13
CA ALA A 80 -1.00 8.64 2.20
C ALA A 80 0.29 9.27 2.77
N ILE A 81 0.20 10.50 3.27
CA ILE A 81 1.33 11.21 3.90
C ILE A 81 1.79 10.45 5.15
N GLY A 82 0.84 10.03 5.99
CA GLY A 82 1.13 9.26 7.19
C GLY A 82 1.88 7.96 6.89
N LEU A 83 1.44 7.22 5.87
CA LEU A 83 2.10 6.00 5.40
C LEU A 83 3.55 6.26 4.99
N LEU A 84 3.80 7.29 4.16
CA LEU A 84 5.14 7.64 3.68
C LEU A 84 6.06 8.12 4.81
N LEU A 85 5.55 8.93 5.74
CA LEU A 85 6.30 9.39 6.91
C LEU A 85 6.67 8.23 7.84
N GLY A 86 5.70 7.35 8.13
CA GLY A 86 5.95 6.14 8.92
C GLY A 86 6.95 5.20 8.26
N ALA A 87 6.87 5.05 6.93
CA ALA A 87 7.83 4.27 6.15
C ALA A 87 9.23 4.89 6.13
N ALA A 88 9.35 6.22 6.02
CA ALA A 88 10.62 6.93 6.10
C ALA A 88 11.26 6.76 7.49
N LEU A 89 10.47 6.88 8.56
CA LEU A 89 10.92 6.64 9.94
C LEU A 89 11.40 5.21 10.12
N ALA A 90 10.65 4.22 9.62
CA ALA A 90 11.02 2.81 9.65
C ALA A 90 12.32 2.54 8.87
N HIS A 91 12.48 3.13 7.69
CA HIS A 91 13.72 3.00 6.90
C HIS A 91 14.92 3.58 7.63
N TRP A 92 14.78 4.77 8.21
CA TRP A 92 15.84 5.38 9.02
C TRP A 92 16.18 4.53 10.24
N ALA A 93 15.17 4.05 10.97
CA ALA A 93 15.35 3.19 12.14
C ALA A 93 16.04 1.88 11.79
N HIS A 94 15.66 1.27 10.67
CA HIS A 94 16.28 0.07 10.13
C HIS A 94 17.74 0.30 9.76
N ARG A 95 18.04 1.35 8.99
CA ARG A 95 19.41 1.67 8.56
C ARG A 95 20.33 2.05 9.72
N THR A 96 19.78 2.54 10.83
CA THR A 96 20.54 2.91 12.05
C THR A 96 20.52 1.82 13.12
N GLY A 97 20.00 0.62 12.83
CA GLY A 97 20.03 -0.52 13.74
C GLY A 97 19.19 -0.34 15.01
N ARG A 98 18.12 0.46 14.98
CA ARG A 98 17.29 0.73 16.16
C ARG A 98 16.47 -0.51 16.53
N ALA A 99 16.44 -0.86 17.81
CA ALA A 99 15.66 -2.00 18.31
C ALA A 99 14.14 -1.84 18.11
N TRP A 100 13.65 -0.60 18.01
CA TRP A 100 12.22 -0.28 17.81
C TRP A 100 11.81 -0.16 16.33
N GLN A 101 12.72 -0.42 15.38
CA GLN A 101 12.48 -0.26 13.93
C GLN A 101 11.24 -0.99 13.38
N GLY A 102 10.72 -1.96 14.12
CA GLY A 102 9.62 -2.78 13.69
C GLY A 102 10.08 -4.05 12.96
N PHE A 103 9.20 -4.61 12.12
CA PHE A 103 9.60 -5.53 11.06
C PHE A 103 10.50 -4.79 10.06
N ALA A 104 11.50 -5.47 9.51
CA ALA A 104 12.42 -4.81 8.57
C ALA A 104 11.67 -4.32 7.33
N ILE A 105 11.70 -3.01 7.07
CA ILE A 105 10.98 -2.40 5.94
C ILE A 105 11.50 -2.96 4.61
N CYS A 106 10.60 -3.19 3.65
CA CYS A 106 10.93 -3.85 2.37
C CYS A 106 11.69 -5.16 2.59
N TYR A 107 11.24 -5.93 3.58
CA TYR A 107 11.80 -7.24 3.96
C TYR A 107 13.30 -7.20 4.30
N GLY A 108 13.78 -6.05 4.78
CA GLY A 108 15.19 -5.87 5.14
C GLY A 108 16.15 -5.75 3.95
N THR A 109 15.63 -5.56 2.73
CA THR A 109 16.48 -5.41 1.53
C THR A 109 17.21 -4.06 1.48
N GLY A 110 16.82 -3.08 2.31
CA GLY A 110 17.36 -1.72 2.27
C GLY A 110 16.92 -0.90 1.04
N ARG A 111 16.02 -1.43 0.19
CA ARG A 111 15.66 -0.84 -1.11
C ARG A 111 14.52 0.16 -1.06
N TRP A 112 14.02 0.51 0.12
CA TRP A 112 12.86 1.40 0.28
C TRP A 112 12.98 2.72 -0.52
N PRO A 113 14.13 3.44 -0.55
CA PRO A 113 14.25 4.66 -1.35
C PRO A 113 14.01 4.42 -2.85
N TRP A 114 14.61 3.38 -3.41
CA TRP A 114 14.41 3.03 -4.83
C TRP A 114 12.97 2.59 -5.12
N LEU A 115 12.38 1.84 -4.19
CA LEU A 115 11.02 1.33 -4.30
C LEU A 115 10.02 2.48 -4.31
N VAL A 116 10.11 3.39 -3.34
CA VAL A 116 9.20 4.55 -3.24
C VAL A 116 9.41 5.50 -4.41
N THR A 117 10.66 5.74 -4.85
CA THR A 117 10.93 6.57 -6.03
C THR A 117 10.31 5.97 -7.30
N SER A 118 10.50 4.67 -7.56
CA SER A 118 9.91 4.01 -8.73
C SER A 118 8.38 4.05 -8.71
N SER A 119 7.80 3.82 -7.53
CA SER A 119 6.35 3.80 -7.33
C SER A 119 5.72 5.19 -7.52
N LEU A 120 6.31 6.23 -6.92
CA LEU A 120 5.86 7.61 -7.08
C LEU A 120 6.03 8.09 -8.52
N LEU A 121 7.15 7.77 -9.18
CA LEU A 121 7.34 8.11 -10.58
C LEU A 121 6.31 7.40 -11.47
N GLY A 122 6.04 6.11 -11.22
CA GLY A 122 5.02 5.35 -11.96
C GLY A 122 3.62 5.93 -11.76
N LEU A 123 3.30 6.39 -10.56
CA LEU A 123 2.05 7.08 -10.25
C LEU A 123 1.93 8.40 -11.01
N LEU A 124 2.95 9.26 -10.95
CA LEU A 124 2.95 10.55 -11.65
C LEU A 124 2.86 10.38 -13.16
N LEU A 125 3.59 9.42 -13.73
CA LEU A 125 3.51 9.07 -15.15
C LEU A 125 2.13 8.54 -15.52
N SER A 126 1.51 7.73 -14.65
CA SER A 126 0.15 7.23 -14.87
C SER A 126 -0.86 8.37 -14.92
N HIS A 127 -0.75 9.35 -14.03
CA HIS A 127 -1.58 10.56 -14.08
C HIS A 127 -1.32 11.41 -15.32
N ALA A 128 -0.06 11.57 -15.72
CA ALA A 128 0.28 12.32 -16.92
C ALA A 128 -0.28 11.69 -18.21
N LEU A 129 -0.23 10.36 -18.32
CA LEU A 129 -0.66 9.63 -19.52
C LEU A 129 -2.14 9.28 -19.54
N TRP A 130 -2.72 8.98 -18.38
CA TRP A 130 -4.06 8.40 -18.24
C TRP A 130 -4.98 9.20 -17.34
N GLY A 131 -4.53 10.28 -16.70
CA GLY A 131 -5.36 11.11 -15.81
C GLY A 131 -6.56 11.75 -16.52
N TRP A 132 -6.52 11.86 -17.85
CA TRP A 132 -7.67 12.31 -18.67
C TRP A 132 -8.87 11.34 -18.63
N THR A 133 -8.66 10.09 -18.20
CA THR A 133 -9.75 9.10 -18.03
C THR A 133 -10.58 9.32 -16.77
N LEU A 134 -10.10 10.18 -15.85
CA LEU A 134 -10.82 10.53 -14.63
C LEU A 134 -11.99 11.46 -14.96
N SER A 135 -13.15 11.15 -14.40
CA SER A 135 -14.33 12.01 -14.48
C SER A 135 -15.03 12.06 -13.12
N ALA A 136 -15.93 13.04 -12.95
CA ALA A 136 -16.72 13.13 -11.73
C ALA A 136 -17.64 11.92 -11.50
N SER A 137 -17.99 11.21 -12.57
CA SER A 137 -18.95 10.10 -12.57
C SER A 137 -18.31 8.72 -12.72
N THR A 138 -17.01 8.64 -13.04
CA THR A 138 -16.34 7.38 -13.33
C THR A 138 -15.03 7.29 -12.56
N TRP A 139 -15.01 6.38 -11.60
CA TRP A 139 -13.79 6.03 -10.87
C TRP A 139 -12.81 5.29 -11.79
N GLN A 140 -11.51 5.53 -11.61
CA GLN A 140 -10.46 4.85 -12.38
C GLN A 140 -9.30 4.39 -11.49
N PRO A 141 -8.66 3.25 -11.80
CA PRO A 141 -7.55 2.67 -11.05
C PRO A 141 -6.22 3.39 -11.27
N THR A 142 -6.11 4.70 -11.01
CA THR A 142 -4.86 5.45 -11.24
C THR A 142 -3.75 5.08 -10.25
N PHE A 143 -4.10 4.58 -9.07
CA PHE A 143 -3.15 4.18 -8.03
C PHE A 143 -2.35 2.91 -8.35
N VAL A 144 -2.78 2.11 -9.33
CA VAL A 144 -2.26 0.74 -9.52
C VAL A 144 -0.77 0.70 -9.81
N ALA A 145 -0.23 1.70 -10.50
CA ALA A 145 1.21 1.81 -10.74
C ALA A 145 1.99 2.00 -9.44
N PHE A 146 1.44 2.67 -8.43
CA PHE A 146 2.13 2.89 -7.16
C PHE A 146 2.37 1.58 -6.39
N VAL A 147 1.46 0.61 -6.46
CA VAL A 147 1.46 -0.58 -5.58
C VAL A 147 1.77 -1.90 -6.27
N SER A 148 2.24 -1.87 -7.53
CA SER A 148 2.39 -3.08 -8.33
C SER A 148 3.80 -3.23 -8.91
N LEU A 149 3.91 -3.18 -10.23
CA LEU A 149 5.10 -3.51 -11.01
C LEU A 149 6.30 -2.64 -10.69
N PRO A 150 6.21 -1.30 -10.53
CA PRO A 150 7.37 -0.48 -10.21
C PRO A 150 8.08 -0.94 -8.93
N ALA A 151 7.32 -1.19 -7.86
CA ALA A 151 7.87 -1.72 -6.62
C ALA A 151 8.44 -3.14 -6.79
N ALA A 152 7.70 -4.03 -7.46
CA ALA A 152 8.13 -5.40 -7.71
C ALA A 152 9.41 -5.49 -8.55
N MET A 153 9.61 -4.57 -9.49
CA MET A 153 10.83 -4.46 -10.30
C MET A 153 12.05 -4.16 -9.43
N VAL A 154 11.93 -3.22 -8.48
CA VAL A 154 13.01 -2.90 -7.53
C VAL A 154 13.28 -4.07 -6.58
N MET A 155 12.23 -4.77 -6.15
CA MET A 155 12.37 -5.92 -5.25
C MET A 155 13.03 -7.12 -5.96
N LEU A 156 12.72 -7.36 -7.23
CA LEU A 156 13.27 -8.48 -7.99
C LEU A 156 14.65 -8.19 -8.59
N PHE A 157 14.83 -7.02 -9.23
CA PHE A 157 16.04 -6.69 -10.00
C PHE A 157 17.03 -5.80 -9.26
N GLY A 158 16.66 -5.26 -8.09
CA GLY A 158 17.54 -4.42 -7.28
C GLY A 158 17.27 -2.93 -7.38
N GLY A 159 18.04 -2.15 -6.62
CA GLY A 159 17.99 -0.69 -6.68
C GLY A 159 18.73 -0.12 -7.89
N GLY A 160 18.53 1.17 -8.12
CA GLY A 160 19.23 1.95 -9.14
C GLY A 160 18.28 2.65 -10.11
N TRP A 161 18.74 3.76 -10.69
CA TRP A 161 17.94 4.59 -11.58
C TRP A 161 17.37 3.83 -12.77
N LYS A 162 18.15 2.92 -13.36
CA LYS A 162 17.69 2.12 -14.50
C LYS A 162 16.48 1.27 -14.14
N VAL A 163 16.52 0.53 -13.04
CA VAL A 163 15.42 -0.31 -12.57
C VAL A 163 14.24 0.57 -12.15
N ALA A 164 14.49 1.66 -11.42
CA ALA A 164 13.43 2.55 -10.92
C ALA A 164 12.66 3.24 -12.06
N ILE A 165 13.36 3.76 -13.07
CA ILE A 165 12.75 4.44 -14.22
C ILE A 165 12.03 3.44 -15.12
N ASN A 166 12.67 2.31 -15.47
CA ASN A 166 12.01 1.29 -16.31
C ASN A 166 10.81 0.67 -15.58
N GLY A 167 10.92 0.43 -14.26
CA GLY A 167 9.78 -0.01 -13.45
C GLY A 167 8.62 0.96 -13.51
N ALA A 168 8.88 2.26 -13.33
CA ALA A 168 7.87 3.31 -13.42
C ALA A 168 7.22 3.39 -14.81
N LEU A 169 8.03 3.36 -15.88
CA LEU A 169 7.55 3.40 -17.26
C LEU A 169 6.68 2.18 -17.59
N LEU A 170 7.12 0.97 -17.25
CA LEU A 170 6.35 -0.24 -17.49
C LEU A 170 5.06 -0.26 -16.64
N GLY A 171 5.10 0.26 -15.41
CA GLY A 171 3.91 0.46 -14.58
C GLY A 171 2.89 1.35 -15.28
N ALA A 172 3.31 2.53 -15.73
CA ALA A 172 2.42 3.48 -16.37
C ALA A 172 1.93 3.03 -17.77
N LEU A 173 2.77 2.35 -18.55
CA LEU A 173 2.48 1.96 -19.93
C LEU A 173 1.78 0.60 -20.07
N LEU A 174 1.92 -0.29 -19.09
CA LEU A 174 1.31 -1.62 -19.13
C LEU A 174 0.26 -1.79 -18.04
N VAL A 175 0.59 -1.52 -16.77
CA VAL A 175 -0.30 -1.85 -15.65
C VAL A 175 -1.52 -0.94 -15.61
N THR A 176 -1.33 0.36 -15.70
CA THR A 176 -2.43 1.34 -15.69
C THR A 176 -3.43 1.08 -16.82
N PRO A 177 -3.04 1.01 -18.11
CA PRO A 177 -4.00 0.73 -19.17
C PRO A 177 -4.63 -0.66 -19.09
N ALA A 178 -3.90 -1.70 -18.69
CA ALA A 178 -4.51 -3.03 -18.51
C ALA A 178 -5.59 -3.01 -17.41
N SER A 179 -5.34 -2.30 -16.32
CA SER A 179 -6.30 -2.14 -15.22
C SER A 179 -7.50 -1.30 -15.68
N LEU A 180 -7.28 -0.20 -16.39
CA LEU A 180 -8.35 0.60 -17.00
C LEU A 180 -9.21 -0.24 -17.93
N LEU A 181 -8.61 -1.05 -18.81
CA LEU A 181 -9.34 -1.90 -19.75
C LEU A 181 -10.23 -2.91 -19.02
N LEU A 182 -9.70 -3.61 -18.02
CA LEU A 182 -10.50 -4.58 -17.29
C LEU A 182 -11.57 -3.92 -16.41
N VAL A 183 -11.30 -2.78 -15.78
CA VAL A 183 -12.34 -2.07 -15.03
C VAL A 183 -13.48 -1.63 -15.96
N ASN A 184 -13.15 -0.94 -17.05
CA ASN A 184 -14.15 -0.31 -17.89
C ASN A 184 -14.90 -1.29 -18.79
N TYR A 185 -14.24 -2.37 -19.25
CA TYR A 185 -14.83 -3.29 -20.23
C TYR A 185 -15.15 -4.69 -19.66
N LEU A 186 -14.73 -5.00 -18.43
CA LEU A 186 -15.10 -6.24 -17.75
C LEU A 186 -15.90 -5.97 -16.48
N CYS A 187 -15.41 -5.12 -15.56
CA CYS A 187 -16.08 -4.91 -14.29
C CYS A 187 -17.37 -4.12 -14.41
N TYR A 188 -17.36 -2.93 -15.04
CA TYR A 188 -18.58 -2.13 -15.15
C TYR A 188 -19.71 -2.83 -15.94
N PRO A 189 -19.47 -3.47 -17.10
CA PRO A 189 -20.55 -4.13 -17.84
C PRO A 189 -21.16 -5.35 -17.15
N LEU A 190 -20.39 -6.01 -16.27
CA LEU A 190 -20.82 -7.20 -15.54
C LEU A 190 -21.19 -6.92 -14.08
N ASP A 191 -21.21 -5.64 -13.69
CA ASP A 191 -21.44 -5.19 -12.31
C ASP A 191 -20.55 -5.91 -11.27
N LEU A 192 -19.29 -6.17 -11.63
CA LEU A 192 -18.33 -6.83 -10.76
C LEU A 192 -17.58 -5.80 -9.91
N PRO A 193 -17.16 -6.16 -8.67
CA PRO A 193 -16.28 -5.32 -7.87
C PRO A 193 -15.02 -4.90 -8.64
N VAL A 194 -14.79 -3.60 -8.76
CA VAL A 194 -13.69 -3.02 -9.57
C VAL A 194 -12.30 -3.53 -9.18
N VAL A 195 -12.14 -3.99 -7.94
CA VAL A 195 -10.93 -4.65 -7.42
C VAL A 195 -10.46 -5.77 -8.35
N ILE A 196 -11.39 -6.55 -8.91
CA ILE A 196 -11.10 -7.67 -9.82
C ILE A 196 -10.37 -7.16 -11.07
N GLY A 197 -10.87 -6.08 -11.68
CA GLY A 197 -10.26 -5.47 -12.85
C GLY A 197 -8.91 -4.85 -12.55
N ASN A 198 -8.79 -4.16 -11.41
CA ASN A 198 -7.55 -3.53 -10.96
C ASN A 198 -6.43 -4.56 -10.81
N VAL A 199 -6.66 -5.56 -9.96
CA VAL A 199 -5.63 -6.55 -9.59
C VAL A 199 -5.42 -7.58 -10.70
N GLY A 200 -6.44 -7.87 -11.51
CA GLY A 200 -6.29 -8.64 -12.75
C GLY A 200 -5.41 -7.93 -13.77
N GLY A 201 -5.57 -6.61 -13.92
CA GLY A 201 -4.78 -5.77 -14.81
C GLY A 201 -3.32 -5.73 -14.36
N MET A 202 -3.10 -5.55 -13.05
CA MET A 202 -1.78 -5.71 -12.43
C MET A 202 -1.17 -7.06 -12.78
N ALA A 203 -1.87 -8.18 -12.57
CA ALA A 203 -1.32 -9.51 -12.83
C ALA A 203 -0.89 -9.69 -14.29
N ALA A 204 -1.81 -9.42 -15.23
CA ALA A 204 -1.58 -9.63 -16.66
C ALA A 204 -0.45 -8.76 -17.21
N ALA A 205 -0.47 -7.46 -16.92
CA ALA A 205 0.57 -6.53 -17.36
C ALA A 205 1.94 -6.88 -16.77
N SER A 206 1.98 -7.39 -15.55
CA SER A 206 3.24 -7.71 -14.88
C SER A 206 3.87 -8.99 -15.41
N VAL A 207 3.06 -9.99 -15.77
CA VAL A 207 3.54 -11.16 -16.53
C VAL A 207 4.21 -10.71 -17.83
N LEU A 208 3.53 -9.85 -18.60
CA LEU A 208 4.09 -9.30 -19.83
C LEU A 208 5.40 -8.51 -19.58
N ALA A 209 5.43 -7.68 -18.55
CA ALA A 209 6.60 -6.90 -18.20
C ALA A 209 7.81 -7.75 -17.80
N PHE A 210 7.62 -8.80 -16.99
CA PHE A 210 8.69 -9.72 -16.63
C PHE A 210 9.17 -10.55 -17.82
N MET A 211 8.27 -10.93 -18.73
CA MET A 211 8.65 -11.56 -20.00
C MET A 211 9.50 -10.61 -20.86
N LEU A 212 9.14 -9.34 -20.93
CA LEU A 212 9.91 -8.32 -21.63
C LEU A 212 11.30 -8.11 -21.00
N CYS A 213 11.38 -8.03 -19.68
CA CYS A 213 12.67 -7.92 -18.97
C CYS A 213 13.55 -9.15 -19.16
N ARG A 214 12.94 -10.34 -19.30
CA ARG A 214 13.65 -11.57 -19.63
C ARG A 214 14.19 -11.56 -21.06
N GLN A 215 13.40 -11.09 -22.02
CA GLN A 215 13.81 -11.01 -23.43
C GLN A 215 14.84 -9.90 -23.66
N PHE A 216 14.72 -8.78 -22.94
CA PHE A 216 15.61 -7.64 -23.00
C PHE A 216 16.20 -7.34 -21.62
N PRO A 217 17.18 -8.14 -21.13
CA PRO A 217 17.78 -7.94 -19.81
C PRO A 217 18.42 -6.57 -19.62
N GLN A 218 18.75 -5.89 -20.72
CA GLN A 218 19.26 -4.52 -20.70
C GLN A 218 18.28 -3.53 -20.07
N LEU A 219 16.98 -3.82 -20.00
CA LEU A 219 16.01 -2.94 -19.30
C LEU A 219 16.26 -2.86 -17.78
N VAL A 220 16.84 -3.91 -17.20
CA VAL A 220 16.95 -4.06 -15.73
C VAL A 220 18.37 -4.31 -15.24
N ARG A 221 19.30 -4.66 -16.14
CA ARG A 221 20.73 -4.76 -15.82
C ARG A 221 21.31 -3.38 -15.53
N SER A 222 21.47 -3.07 -14.25
CA SER A 222 22.34 -1.99 -13.79
C SER A 222 23.78 -2.49 -13.68
N THR A 223 24.75 -1.59 -13.86
CA THR A 223 26.17 -1.77 -13.47
C THR A 223 26.23 -2.21 -12.00
N PRO A 224 27.30 -2.91 -11.53
CA PRO A 224 27.33 -3.48 -10.18
C PRO A 224 27.02 -2.41 -9.13
N PRO A 225 26.36 -2.77 -8.01
CA PRO A 225 25.93 -1.80 -7.03
C PRO A 225 27.13 -1.00 -6.52
N VAL A 226 26.97 0.32 -6.38
CA VAL A 226 27.67 1.05 -5.32
C VAL A 226 27.35 0.30 -4.03
N GLU A 227 28.37 -0.12 -3.28
CA GLU A 227 28.22 -0.86 -2.03
C GLU A 227 27.09 -0.25 -1.21
N VAL A 228 25.98 -0.99 -1.09
CA VAL A 228 25.02 -0.71 -0.03
C VAL A 228 25.82 -0.93 1.25
N PRO A 229 25.89 0.04 2.18
CA PRO A 229 26.54 -0.17 3.46
C PRO A 229 26.05 -1.50 4.01
N ALA A 230 26.98 -2.39 4.35
CA ALA A 230 26.67 -3.72 4.86
C ALA A 230 25.51 -3.58 5.85
N ALA A 231 24.46 -4.39 5.64
CA ALA A 231 23.33 -4.43 6.56
C ALA A 231 23.91 -4.46 7.98
N ALA A 232 23.49 -3.51 8.82
CA ALA A 232 23.94 -3.46 10.20
C ALA A 232 23.87 -4.89 10.75
N PRO A 233 24.95 -5.40 11.40
CA PRO A 233 25.06 -6.80 11.76
C PRO A 233 23.74 -7.22 12.37
N ALA A 234 23.14 -8.28 11.79
CA ALA A 234 21.91 -8.83 12.30
C ALA A 234 22.17 -9.05 13.79
N ILE A 235 21.52 -8.27 14.65
CA ILE A 235 21.56 -8.53 16.07
C ILE A 235 21.04 -9.95 16.16
N GLU A 236 21.91 -10.89 16.56
CA GLU A 236 21.55 -12.27 16.85
C GLU A 236 20.51 -12.21 17.96
N THR A 237 19.28 -11.99 17.54
CA THR A 237 18.13 -12.07 18.40
C THR A 237 17.88 -13.55 18.56
N THR A 238 17.96 -14.00 19.81
CA THR A 238 17.27 -15.18 20.32
C THR A 238 16.03 -15.45 19.47
N ARG A 239 15.86 -16.72 19.03
CA ARG A 239 14.75 -17.17 18.16
C ARG A 239 13.52 -16.29 18.39
N PRO A 240 13.06 -15.54 17.39
CA PRO A 240 12.04 -14.52 17.60
C PRO A 240 10.83 -15.16 18.29
N ASP A 241 10.48 -14.61 19.45
CA ASP A 241 9.29 -15.04 20.16
C ASP A 241 8.08 -14.62 19.34
N HIS A 242 7.45 -15.61 18.71
CA HIS A 242 6.13 -15.47 18.12
C HIS A 242 5.11 -15.50 19.27
N GLY A 243 5.16 -14.54 20.19
CA GLY A 243 4.20 -14.37 21.28
C GLY A 243 3.07 -13.40 20.90
N VAL A 244 2.25 -12.97 21.86
CA VAL A 244 1.16 -12.00 21.61
C VAL A 244 1.69 -10.69 21.02
N LYS A 245 2.82 -10.20 21.54
CA LYS A 245 3.48 -8.98 21.03
C LYS A 245 3.82 -9.09 19.54
N TRP A 246 4.33 -10.24 19.10
CA TRP A 246 4.62 -10.48 17.69
C TRP A 246 3.34 -10.49 16.85
N THR A 247 2.26 -11.12 17.35
CA THR A 247 0.97 -11.15 16.65
C THR A 247 0.45 -9.74 16.40
N ILE A 248 0.39 -8.90 17.45
CA ILE A 248 -0.12 -7.53 17.33
C ILE A 248 0.72 -6.72 16.33
N ARG A 249 2.05 -6.82 16.42
CA ARG A 249 2.96 -6.14 15.50
C ARG A 249 2.77 -6.61 14.05
N ARG A 250 2.56 -7.90 13.83
CA ARG A 250 2.32 -8.46 12.49
C ARG A 250 0.97 -8.01 11.93
N VAL A 251 -0.07 -8.00 12.77
CA VAL A 251 -1.40 -7.50 12.39
C VAL A 251 -1.32 -6.04 11.93
N LEU A 252 -0.58 -5.20 12.66
CA LEU A 252 -0.32 -3.83 12.25
C LEU A 252 0.50 -3.78 10.96
N ALA A 253 1.60 -4.53 10.85
CA ALA A 253 2.46 -4.53 9.67
C ALA A 253 1.72 -4.90 8.37
N ASP A 254 0.67 -5.72 8.43
CA ASP A 254 -0.12 -6.12 7.26
C ASP A 254 -0.77 -4.92 6.52
N PHE A 255 -1.11 -3.82 7.21
CA PHE A 255 -1.70 -2.63 6.59
C PHE A 255 -0.78 -1.90 5.60
N SER A 256 0.55 -2.10 5.70
CA SER A 256 1.54 -1.48 4.81
C SER A 256 2.24 -2.51 3.92
N GLU A 257 1.75 -3.74 3.90
CA GLU A 257 2.36 -4.85 3.17
C GLU A 257 2.12 -4.76 1.65
N ALA A 258 0.96 -4.23 1.23
CA ALA A 258 0.61 -4.09 -0.19
C ALA A 258 1.59 -3.21 -1.01
N PRO A 259 2.04 -2.03 -0.52
CA PRO A 259 3.13 -1.28 -1.16
C PRO A 259 4.53 -1.84 -0.84
N PHE A 260 4.62 -3.10 -0.38
CA PHE A 260 5.88 -3.79 -0.03
C PHE A 260 6.66 -3.17 1.14
N PHE A 261 6.00 -2.43 2.05
CA PHE A 261 6.68 -1.87 3.23
C PHE A 261 6.73 -2.88 4.36
N GLY A 262 5.58 -3.47 4.69
CA GLY A 262 5.46 -4.57 5.65
C GLY A 262 5.97 -4.24 7.05
N ASN A 263 5.65 -3.04 7.52
CA ASN A 263 6.20 -2.47 8.74
C ASN A 263 5.11 -1.77 9.56
N GLU A 264 5.11 -2.01 10.87
CA GLU A 264 4.10 -1.48 11.78
C GLU A 264 4.16 0.04 11.97
N LEU A 265 5.31 0.70 11.82
CA LEU A 265 5.40 2.17 11.90
C LEU A 265 4.79 2.83 10.66
N ALA A 266 5.01 2.25 9.48
CA ALA A 266 4.35 2.69 8.24
C ALA A 266 2.82 2.53 8.36
N SER A 267 2.38 1.40 8.91
CA SER A 267 0.97 1.14 9.17
C SER A 267 0.36 2.07 10.23
N LEU A 268 1.08 2.37 11.31
CA LEU A 268 0.64 3.32 12.31
C LEU A 268 0.48 4.72 11.71
N GLY A 269 1.44 5.16 10.88
CA GLY A 269 1.33 6.41 10.14
C GLY A 269 0.09 6.45 9.25
N LEU A 270 -0.16 5.37 8.49
CA LEU A 270 -1.37 5.21 7.67
C LEU A 270 -2.64 5.34 8.51
N LEU A 271 -2.78 4.55 9.58
CA LEU A 271 -3.98 4.51 10.42
C LEU A 271 -4.23 5.81 11.18
N LEU A 272 -3.16 6.49 11.66
CA LEU A 272 -3.27 7.83 12.24
C LEU A 272 -3.73 8.85 11.21
N GLY A 273 -3.27 8.74 9.97
CA GLY A 273 -3.75 9.58 8.87
C GLY A 273 -5.22 9.31 8.51
N VAL A 274 -5.68 8.06 8.56
CA VAL A 274 -7.11 7.71 8.41
C VAL A 274 -7.93 8.33 9.54
N LEU A 275 -7.48 8.18 10.79
CA LEU A 275 -8.16 8.74 11.95
C LEU A 275 -8.25 10.27 11.84
N ALA A 276 -7.15 10.94 11.47
CA ALA A 276 -7.15 12.37 11.25
C ALA A 276 -8.12 12.79 10.13
N ALA A 277 -8.13 12.07 9.01
CA ALA A 277 -9.07 12.31 7.91
C ALA A 277 -10.53 12.18 8.37
N TYR A 278 -10.84 11.10 9.09
CA TYR A 278 -12.18 10.86 9.64
C TYR A 278 -12.62 11.95 10.62
N LEU A 279 -11.73 12.39 11.51
CA LEU A 279 -12.05 13.44 12.49
C LEU A 279 -12.24 14.82 11.84
N LEU A 280 -11.55 15.11 10.73
CA LEU A 280 -11.70 16.37 9.99
C LEU A 280 -12.94 16.37 9.11
N SER A 281 -13.18 15.27 8.40
CA SER A 281 -14.35 15.06 7.55
C SER A 281 -14.67 13.56 7.45
N PRO A 282 -15.72 13.06 8.11
CA PRO A 282 -16.12 11.65 8.04
C PRO A 282 -16.42 11.16 6.61
N ALA A 283 -16.82 12.08 5.72
CA ALA A 283 -17.04 11.84 4.28
C ALA A 283 -15.76 11.98 3.42
N GLY A 284 -14.61 12.28 4.03
CA GLY A 284 -13.34 12.41 3.33
C GLY A 284 -12.78 11.07 2.87
N PRO A 285 -12.51 10.10 3.77
CA PRO A 285 -11.94 8.82 3.40
C PRO A 285 -13.00 7.83 2.85
N ALA A 286 -12.52 6.69 2.35
CA ALA A 286 -13.33 5.59 1.85
C ALA A 286 -14.31 6.02 0.74
N TYR A 287 -13.82 6.85 -0.19
CA TYR A 287 -14.60 7.37 -1.32
C TYR A 287 -15.88 8.11 -0.91
N GLY A 288 -15.92 8.69 0.29
CA GLY A 288 -17.11 9.35 0.82
C GLY A 288 -18.26 8.43 1.21
N SER A 289 -18.01 7.12 1.33
CA SER A 289 -19.03 6.13 1.70
C SER A 289 -19.50 6.21 3.15
N HIS A 290 -18.77 6.94 4.01
CA HIS A 290 -18.94 6.93 5.47
C HIS A 290 -18.66 5.56 6.15
N LEU A 291 -18.09 4.59 5.42
CA LEU A 291 -17.86 3.22 5.92
C LEU A 291 -16.42 2.96 6.41
N VAL A 292 -15.66 4.02 6.67
CA VAL A 292 -14.22 3.91 6.96
C VAL A 292 -13.96 3.13 8.25
N LEU A 293 -14.82 3.25 9.27
CA LEU A 293 -14.63 2.56 10.55
C LEU A 293 -14.89 1.06 10.42
N GLU A 294 -15.95 0.69 9.71
CA GLU A 294 -16.32 -0.69 9.40
C GLU A 294 -15.24 -1.36 8.54
N MET A 295 -14.71 -0.61 7.57
CA MET A 295 -13.61 -1.06 6.72
C MET A 295 -12.33 -1.30 7.52
N VAL A 296 -11.88 -0.33 8.33
CA VAL A 296 -10.70 -0.49 9.20
C VAL A 296 -10.89 -1.62 10.20
N GLY A 297 -12.08 -1.74 10.80
CA GLY A 297 -12.43 -2.81 11.73
C GLY A 297 -12.38 -4.19 11.08
N GLY A 298 -12.97 -4.35 9.90
CA GLY A 298 -12.93 -5.60 9.14
C GLY A 298 -11.52 -5.94 8.66
N GLN A 299 -10.75 -4.95 8.22
CA GLN A 299 -9.36 -5.10 7.82
C GLN A 299 -8.50 -5.61 8.98
N ALA A 300 -8.63 -4.98 10.16
CA ALA A 300 -7.92 -5.41 11.37
C ALA A 300 -8.34 -6.83 11.80
N LEU A 301 -9.62 -7.16 11.70
CA LEU A 301 -10.13 -8.50 12.00
C LEU A 301 -9.58 -9.55 11.03
N ALA A 302 -9.60 -9.28 9.73
CA ALA A 302 -9.10 -10.21 8.71
C ALA A 302 -7.59 -10.46 8.90
N SER A 303 -6.84 -9.39 9.19
CA SER A 303 -5.43 -9.47 9.56
C SER A 303 -5.22 -10.35 10.79
N LEU A 304 -5.98 -10.12 11.86
CA LEU A 304 -5.90 -10.91 13.09
C LEU A 304 -6.18 -12.39 12.85
N ILE A 305 -7.27 -12.73 12.16
CA ILE A 305 -7.62 -14.11 11.82
C ILE A 305 -6.51 -14.73 10.96
N GLY A 306 -6.05 -14.02 9.93
CA GLY A 306 -5.02 -14.48 9.03
C GLY A 306 -3.71 -14.79 9.75
N VAL A 307 -3.25 -13.87 10.61
CA VAL A 307 -2.02 -14.04 11.40
C VAL A 307 -2.15 -15.19 12.40
N LEU A 308 -3.30 -15.36 13.07
CA LEU A 308 -3.51 -16.43 14.04
C LEU A 308 -3.56 -17.81 13.37
N VAL A 309 -4.35 -17.95 12.30
CA VAL A 309 -4.53 -19.22 11.59
C VAL A 309 -3.25 -19.64 10.86
N TRP A 310 -2.63 -18.70 10.13
CA TRP A 310 -1.49 -19.00 9.26
C TRP A 310 -0.13 -18.79 9.91
N ARG A 311 -0.09 -18.53 11.21
CA ARG A 311 1.13 -18.31 11.99
C ARG A 311 2.21 -19.37 11.75
N ARG A 312 1.84 -20.65 11.80
CA ARG A 312 2.79 -21.76 11.61
C ARG A 312 3.41 -21.74 10.21
N ARG A 313 2.61 -21.39 9.19
CA ARG A 313 3.11 -21.25 7.81
C ARG A 313 4.04 -20.06 7.68
N TRP A 314 3.71 -18.94 8.33
CA TRP A 314 4.58 -17.77 8.41
C TRP A 314 5.94 -18.14 9.02
N ILE A 315 5.94 -18.84 10.17
CA ILE A 315 7.18 -19.28 10.85
C ILE A 315 8.02 -20.19 9.95
N GLN A 316 7.37 -21.16 9.28
CA GLN A 316 8.06 -22.12 8.41
C GLN A 316 8.66 -21.47 7.15
N ARG A 317 8.02 -20.41 6.63
CA ARG A 317 8.39 -19.80 5.34
C ARG A 317 9.09 -18.45 5.48
N GLY A 318 9.17 -17.91 6.70
CA GLY A 318 9.65 -16.55 6.99
C GLY A 318 8.69 -15.43 6.57
N TRP A 319 7.67 -15.74 5.76
CA TRP A 319 6.67 -14.80 5.28
C TRP A 319 5.41 -15.55 4.83
N TYR A 320 4.24 -14.91 4.98
CA TYR A 320 2.97 -15.42 4.47
C TYR A 320 2.03 -14.25 4.15
N PRO A 321 1.24 -14.30 3.06
CA PRO A 321 0.46 -13.15 2.58
C PRO A 321 -0.86 -12.93 3.34
N THR A 322 -0.78 -12.71 4.66
CA THR A 322 -1.95 -12.50 5.53
C THR A 322 -2.66 -11.16 5.29
N TYR A 323 -1.97 -10.20 4.65
CA TYR A 323 -2.51 -8.88 4.33
C TYR A 323 -3.53 -8.86 3.18
N ILE A 324 -3.61 -9.91 2.35
CA ILE A 324 -4.41 -9.89 1.12
C ILE A 324 -5.87 -9.45 1.34
N PRO A 325 -6.59 -9.97 2.35
CA PRO A 325 -7.98 -9.59 2.62
C PRO A 325 -8.17 -8.11 2.96
N ILE A 326 -7.14 -7.48 3.53
CA ILE A 326 -7.14 -6.08 3.96
C ILE A 326 -7.27 -5.15 2.77
N VAL A 327 -6.63 -5.50 1.65
CA VAL A 327 -6.50 -4.66 0.46
C VAL A 327 -7.30 -5.20 -0.72
N SER A 328 -8.31 -6.04 -0.47
CA SER A 328 -9.19 -6.55 -1.52
C SER A 328 -10.57 -6.91 -0.99
N ILE A 329 -10.70 -8.09 -0.37
CA ILE A 329 -11.99 -8.70 -0.05
C ILE A 329 -12.81 -7.88 0.95
N VAL A 330 -12.22 -7.45 2.07
CA VAL A 330 -12.98 -6.72 3.10
C VAL A 330 -13.46 -5.36 2.57
N PRO A 331 -12.59 -4.49 2.02
CA PRO A 331 -13.05 -3.22 1.48
C PRO A 331 -14.06 -3.38 0.35
N ALA A 332 -13.86 -4.34 -0.56
CA ALA A 332 -14.82 -4.61 -1.62
C ALA A 332 -16.18 -5.00 -1.05
N ALA A 333 -16.23 -5.94 -0.11
CA ALA A 333 -17.48 -6.38 0.50
C ALA A 333 -18.18 -5.23 1.24
N VAL A 334 -17.45 -4.46 2.05
CA VAL A 334 -18.02 -3.35 2.82
C VAL A 334 -18.53 -2.24 1.91
N LEU A 335 -17.78 -1.86 0.86
CA LEU A 335 -18.21 -0.81 -0.07
C LEU A 335 -19.37 -1.25 -0.97
N THR A 336 -19.45 -2.54 -1.33
CA THR A 336 -20.52 -3.06 -2.20
C THR A 336 -21.78 -3.46 -1.43
N LEU A 337 -21.64 -4.04 -0.23
CA LEU A 337 -22.74 -4.64 0.53
C LEU A 337 -23.09 -3.86 1.81
N GLY A 338 -22.34 -2.81 2.13
CA GLY A 338 -22.51 -1.97 3.32
C GLY A 338 -21.73 -2.43 4.55
N GLY A 339 -21.74 -1.57 5.58
CA GLY A 339 -21.01 -1.74 6.85
C GLY A 339 -21.62 -2.71 7.86
N GLY A 340 -22.57 -3.55 7.47
CA GLY A 340 -23.24 -4.48 8.38
C GLY A 340 -22.25 -5.45 9.05
N TRP A 341 -22.45 -5.73 10.34
CA TRP A 341 -21.54 -6.61 11.10
C TRP A 341 -21.38 -8.00 10.45
N ALA A 342 -22.44 -8.55 9.84
CA ALA A 342 -22.40 -9.83 9.16
C ALA A 342 -21.50 -9.78 7.90
N VAL A 343 -21.57 -8.70 7.11
CA VAL A 343 -20.69 -8.46 5.95
C VAL A 343 -19.24 -8.39 6.40
N VAL A 344 -18.96 -7.62 7.46
CA VAL A 344 -17.62 -7.45 8.03
C VAL A 344 -17.06 -8.79 8.52
N LEU A 345 -17.82 -9.56 9.31
CA LEU A 345 -17.35 -10.84 9.85
C LEU A 345 -17.12 -11.90 8.76
N LEU A 346 -18.06 -12.04 7.82
CA LEU A 346 -17.98 -13.05 6.75
C LEU A 346 -16.83 -12.74 5.80
N SER A 347 -16.75 -11.51 5.29
CA SER A 347 -15.69 -11.11 4.36
C SER A 347 -14.30 -11.19 5.00
N ALA A 348 -14.15 -10.77 6.26
CA ALA A 348 -12.88 -10.86 6.99
C ALA A 348 -12.46 -12.32 7.22
N SER A 349 -13.38 -13.17 7.66
CA SER A 349 -13.09 -14.57 7.97
C SER A 349 -12.79 -15.39 6.71
N LEU A 350 -13.67 -15.32 5.70
CA LEU A 350 -13.49 -16.05 4.45
C LEU A 350 -12.25 -15.56 3.70
N GLY A 351 -12.03 -14.24 3.66
CA GLY A 351 -10.84 -13.65 3.07
C GLY A 351 -9.57 -14.17 3.73
N ALA A 352 -9.49 -14.11 5.06
CA ALA A 352 -8.33 -14.57 5.84
C ALA A 352 -8.04 -16.07 5.68
N LEU A 353 -9.08 -16.89 5.49
CA LEU A 353 -8.92 -18.33 5.32
C LEU A 353 -8.58 -18.73 3.88
N MET A 354 -9.09 -18.03 2.88
CA MET A 354 -8.96 -18.44 1.47
C MET A 354 -7.82 -17.74 0.74
N ALA A 355 -7.63 -16.44 0.95
CA ALA A 355 -6.75 -15.64 0.11
C ALA A 355 -5.25 -15.90 0.38
N PRO A 356 -4.78 -15.95 1.65
CA PRO A 356 -3.37 -16.25 1.91
C PRO A 356 -2.86 -17.59 1.35
N PRO A 357 -3.55 -18.73 1.52
CA PRO A 357 -3.08 -20.00 0.95
C PRO A 357 -3.18 -20.05 -0.58
N LEU A 358 -4.20 -19.44 -1.20
CA LEU A 358 -4.32 -19.38 -2.65
C LEU A 358 -3.16 -18.57 -3.26
N ALA A 359 -2.87 -17.39 -2.71
CA ALA A 359 -1.74 -16.59 -3.13
C ALA A 359 -0.42 -17.36 -3.01
N ALA A 360 -0.18 -17.98 -1.85
CA ALA A 360 1.03 -18.75 -1.64
C ALA A 360 1.14 -19.94 -2.62
N ALA A 361 0.03 -20.59 -2.96
CA ALA A 361 0.00 -21.69 -3.93
C ALA A 361 0.31 -21.21 -5.36
N ILE A 362 -0.22 -20.05 -5.77
CA ILE A 362 0.08 -19.48 -7.09
C ILE A 362 1.54 -19.02 -7.16
N SER A 363 1.98 -18.23 -6.17
CA SER A 363 3.35 -17.66 -6.15
C SER A 363 4.43 -18.74 -6.17
N GLN A 364 4.20 -19.90 -5.54
CA GLN A 364 5.13 -21.04 -5.55
C GLN A 364 5.26 -21.72 -6.91
N ARG A 365 4.28 -21.55 -7.80
CA ARG A 365 4.27 -22.12 -9.16
C ARG A 365 4.76 -21.13 -10.21
N LEU A 366 5.00 -19.87 -9.83
CA LEU A 366 5.51 -18.88 -10.75
C LEU A 366 6.98 -19.16 -11.09
N PRO A 367 7.39 -18.90 -12.34
CA PRO A 367 8.81 -18.92 -12.71
C PRO A 367 9.65 -17.97 -11.85
N SER A 368 10.90 -18.32 -11.59
CA SER A 368 11.83 -17.54 -10.74
C SER A 368 12.12 -16.11 -11.21
N HIS A 369 11.85 -15.80 -12.48
CA HIS A 369 12.02 -14.46 -13.05
C HIS A 369 10.76 -13.58 -12.91
N MET A 370 9.72 -14.08 -12.24
CA MET A 370 8.49 -13.34 -11.95
C MET A 370 8.38 -13.14 -10.45
N HIS A 371 8.02 -11.92 -10.03
CA HIS A 371 7.88 -11.62 -8.61
C HIS A 371 6.59 -12.25 -8.03
N GLY A 372 6.67 -12.77 -6.81
CA GLY A 372 5.59 -13.52 -6.16
C GLY A 372 4.29 -12.73 -5.96
N TYR A 373 4.32 -11.40 -6.02
CA TYR A 373 3.11 -10.57 -5.87
C TYR A 373 2.05 -10.84 -6.95
N ILE A 374 2.42 -11.37 -8.12
CA ILE A 374 1.46 -11.81 -9.15
C ILE A 374 0.48 -12.82 -8.54
N GLY A 375 0.97 -13.76 -7.71
CA GLY A 375 0.09 -14.68 -6.99
C GLY A 375 -0.81 -13.98 -5.97
N ASN A 376 -0.30 -12.93 -5.30
CA ASN A 376 -1.11 -12.15 -4.36
C ASN A 376 -2.27 -11.45 -5.07
N VAL A 377 -2.00 -10.73 -6.17
CA VAL A 377 -3.03 -10.00 -6.92
C VAL A 377 -4.01 -10.95 -7.63
N LEU A 378 -3.57 -12.10 -8.14
CA LEU A 378 -4.49 -13.11 -8.67
C LEU A 378 -5.40 -13.69 -7.58
N SER A 379 -4.85 -13.94 -6.39
CA SER A 379 -5.66 -14.38 -5.26
C SER A 379 -6.67 -13.31 -4.83
N MET A 380 -6.30 -12.01 -4.88
CA MET A 380 -7.24 -10.91 -4.61
C MET A 380 -8.41 -10.93 -5.59
N ALA A 381 -8.16 -11.11 -6.89
CA ALA A 381 -9.20 -11.17 -7.92
C ALA A 381 -10.14 -12.37 -7.68
N VAL A 382 -9.57 -13.58 -7.57
CA VAL A 382 -10.36 -14.81 -7.44
C VAL A 382 -11.16 -14.82 -6.14
N CYS A 383 -10.55 -14.46 -5.01
CA CYS A 383 -11.25 -14.45 -3.73
C CYS A 383 -12.33 -13.36 -3.68
N THR A 384 -12.09 -12.17 -4.22
CA THR A 384 -13.13 -11.11 -4.29
C THR A 384 -14.31 -11.56 -5.14
N LEU A 385 -14.04 -12.16 -6.33
CA LEU A 385 -15.07 -12.65 -7.24
C LEU A 385 -15.99 -13.71 -6.62
N VAL A 386 -15.47 -14.52 -5.70
CA VAL A 386 -16.23 -15.59 -5.04
C VAL A 386 -16.88 -15.10 -3.73
N ILE A 387 -16.11 -14.43 -2.88
CA ILE A 387 -16.51 -14.14 -1.50
C ILE A 387 -17.51 -12.98 -1.44
N VAL A 388 -17.38 -11.95 -2.28
CA VAL A 388 -18.30 -10.80 -2.24
C VAL A 388 -19.73 -11.22 -2.63
N PRO A 389 -19.98 -11.89 -3.77
CA PRO A 389 -21.33 -12.36 -4.10
C PRO A 389 -21.87 -13.37 -3.09
N PHE A 390 -21.04 -14.29 -2.60
CA PHE A 390 -21.44 -15.24 -1.57
C PHE A 390 -21.89 -14.53 -0.28
N THR A 391 -21.14 -13.51 0.15
CA THR A 391 -21.48 -12.72 1.34
C THR A 391 -22.81 -12.00 1.12
N GLY A 392 -23.01 -11.37 -0.04
CA GLY A 392 -24.25 -10.71 -0.40
C GLY A 392 -25.47 -11.63 -0.32
N TRP A 393 -25.33 -12.84 -0.87
CA TRP A 393 -26.37 -13.87 -0.81
C TRP A 393 -26.69 -14.31 0.64
N VAL A 394 -25.68 -14.58 1.46
CA VAL A 394 -25.88 -14.99 2.86
C VAL A 394 -26.51 -13.88 3.70
N THR A 395 -26.13 -12.63 3.47
CA THR A 395 -26.64 -11.49 4.25
C THR A 395 -27.95 -10.92 3.70
N SER A 396 -28.49 -11.48 2.60
CA SER A 396 -29.63 -10.90 1.87
C SER A 396 -29.40 -9.43 1.47
N ALA A 397 -28.14 -9.07 1.23
CA ALA A 397 -27.75 -7.74 0.78
C ALA A 397 -27.77 -7.64 -0.77
N VAL A 398 -27.96 -8.77 -1.46
CA VAL A 398 -28.11 -8.92 -2.91
C VAL A 398 -29.15 -10.00 -3.20
#